data_AF-A0A537P1X7-F1
#
_entry.id   AF-A0A537P1X7-F1
#
_cell.length_a   1.000
_cell.length_b   1.000
_cell.length_c   1.000
_cell.angle_alpha   90.00
_cell.angle_beta   90.00
_cell.angle_gamma   90.00
#
_symmetry.space_group_name_H-M   'P 1'
#
loop_
_entity.id
_entity.type
_entity.pdbx_description
1 polymer ?
#
loop_
_entity_poly.entity_id
_entity_poly.type
_entity_poly.pdbx_seq_one_letter_code
_entity_poly.pdbx_strand_id
1 'polypeptide(L)'
;VAGLRERLREAIALDLPIDEWAKEEGIADEEIRERVAKAADEFYARKRETYTPEIMVQIEKAILLQTLDHLWREHIVTVEHLRQVIHLRGYGQRDPLNEYKTEGFTLFEAMISHLREMTTGQIMRVELQSQPPEDLLPDEDELPMMRAHHIDPTTGQDDVGEGLLFAQAPPRKIKAAVNPEDPTTWGKVGRNDACPCGSGKKFKHCHGAYV
;
A
#
# COMPACT_ATOMS: atom_id res chain seq x y z
N VAL A 1 -23.43 4.49 25.44
CA VAL A 1 -23.66 3.84 24.13
C VAL A 1 -23.00 4.59 22.98
N ALA A 2 -23.23 5.91 22.83
CA ALA A 2 -22.59 6.73 21.78
C ALA A 2 -21.05 6.60 21.69
N GLY A 3 -20.34 6.63 22.83
CA GLY A 3 -18.88 6.45 22.86
C GLY A 3 -18.41 5.05 22.44
N LEU A 4 -19.20 4.01 22.72
CA LEU A 4 -18.89 2.65 22.28
C LEU A 4 -19.06 2.53 20.75
N ARG A 5 -20.12 3.13 20.19
CA ARG A 5 -20.34 3.15 18.74
C ARG A 5 -19.19 3.83 18.00
N GLU A 6 -18.76 5.00 18.49
CA GLU A 6 -17.63 5.70 17.89
C GLU A 6 -16.34 4.89 17.99
N ARG A 7 -16.07 4.30 19.16
CA ARG A 7 -14.90 3.43 19.34
C ARG A 7 -14.92 2.18 18.47
N LEU A 8 -16.07 1.57 18.20
CA LEU A 8 -16.15 0.44 17.25
C LEU A 8 -15.88 0.90 15.81
N ARG A 9 -16.37 2.09 15.41
CA ARG A 9 -16.06 2.66 14.10
C ARG A 9 -14.56 2.94 13.97
N GLU A 10 -13.93 3.50 15.00
CA GLU A 10 -12.49 3.71 15.05
C GLU A 10 -11.72 2.38 15.04
N ALA A 11 -12.02 1.45 15.94
CA ALA A 11 -11.21 0.26 16.15
C ALA A 11 -11.37 -0.79 15.05
N ILE A 12 -12.60 -1.04 14.58
CA ILE A 12 -12.91 -2.16 13.66
C ILE A 12 -13.61 -1.72 12.37
N ALA A 13 -13.77 -0.42 12.14
CA ALA A 13 -14.40 0.15 10.95
C ALA A 13 -15.83 -0.40 10.66
N LEU A 14 -16.53 -0.83 11.70
CA LEU A 14 -17.91 -1.30 11.62
C LEU A 14 -18.86 -0.30 12.25
N ASP A 15 -19.91 0.05 11.52
CA ASP A 15 -21.03 0.86 12.02
C ASP A 15 -22.14 -0.09 12.48
N LEU A 16 -22.17 -0.39 13.78
CA LEU A 16 -23.15 -1.29 14.39
C LEU A 16 -24.22 -0.48 15.14
N PRO A 17 -25.50 -0.89 15.08
CA PRO A 17 -26.61 -0.21 15.77
C PRO A 17 -26.66 -0.55 17.27
N ILE A 18 -25.58 -0.22 18.01
CA ILE A 18 -25.49 -0.50 19.46
C ILE A 18 -26.58 0.23 20.25
N ASP A 19 -27.03 1.39 19.77
CA ASP A 19 -28.09 2.19 20.38
C ASP A 19 -29.45 1.47 20.37
N GLU A 20 -29.66 0.54 19.46
CA GLU A 20 -30.86 -0.30 19.41
C GLU A 20 -30.74 -1.50 20.32
N TRP A 21 -29.59 -2.18 20.31
CA TRP A 21 -29.32 -3.31 21.21
C TRP A 21 -29.40 -2.88 22.68
N ALA A 22 -28.87 -1.71 23.03
CA ALA A 22 -28.93 -1.20 24.40
C ALA A 22 -30.36 -0.87 24.88
N LYS A 23 -31.36 -0.78 23.97
CA LYS A 23 -32.77 -0.57 24.31
C LYS A 23 -33.55 -1.87 24.46
N GLU A 24 -33.02 -3.00 23.99
CA GLU A 24 -33.61 -4.32 24.20
C GLU A 24 -33.48 -4.70 25.69
N GLU A 25 -34.60 -4.96 26.38
CA GLU A 25 -34.58 -5.38 27.79
C GLU A 25 -33.88 -6.74 27.94
N GLY A 26 -32.87 -6.82 28.81
CA GLY A 26 -32.19 -8.08 29.17
C GLY A 26 -30.85 -8.32 28.49
N ILE A 27 -30.37 -7.42 27.63
CA ILE A 27 -29.02 -7.53 27.08
C ILE A 27 -27.98 -7.20 28.15
N ALA A 28 -27.20 -8.21 28.53
CA ALA A 28 -26.02 -8.06 29.36
C ALA A 28 -24.78 -7.66 28.52
N ASP A 29 -23.77 -7.09 29.18
CA ASP A 29 -22.50 -6.68 28.54
C ASP A 29 -21.86 -7.82 27.73
N GLU A 30 -21.97 -9.06 28.20
CA GLU A 30 -21.43 -10.24 27.51
C GLU A 30 -22.14 -10.51 26.18
N GLU A 31 -23.46 -10.31 26.12
CA GLU A 31 -24.22 -10.54 24.89
C GLU A 31 -23.93 -9.46 23.83
N ILE A 32 -23.69 -8.20 24.25
CA ILE A 32 -23.21 -7.16 23.34
C ILE A 32 -21.85 -7.56 22.76
N ARG A 33 -20.94 -8.05 23.60
CA ARG A 33 -19.61 -8.48 23.19
C ARG A 33 -19.68 -9.63 22.18
N GLU A 34 -20.50 -10.64 22.44
CA GLU A 34 -20.71 -11.77 21.52
C GLU A 34 -21.29 -11.32 20.18
N ARG A 35 -22.31 -10.44 20.19
CA ARG A 35 -22.90 -9.90 18.95
C ARG A 35 -21.88 -9.11 18.13
N VAL A 36 -21.06 -8.27 18.78
CA VAL A 36 -19.99 -7.51 18.11
C VAL A 36 -18.92 -8.43 17.54
N ALA A 37 -18.47 -9.44 18.30
CA ALA A 37 -17.48 -10.40 17.84
C ALA A 37 -17.97 -11.18 16.62
N LYS A 38 -19.22 -11.67 16.67
CA LYS A 38 -19.86 -12.35 15.55
C LYS A 38 -19.96 -11.46 14.31
N ALA A 39 -20.38 -10.20 14.46
CA ALA A 39 -20.46 -9.26 13.35
C ALA A 39 -19.08 -8.98 12.73
N ALA A 40 -18.03 -8.89 13.55
CA ALA A 40 -16.66 -8.73 13.09
C ALA A 40 -16.15 -9.95 12.32
N ASP A 41 -16.40 -11.17 12.83
CA ASP A 41 -16.02 -12.42 12.18
C ASP A 41 -16.73 -12.59 10.83
N GLU A 42 -18.03 -12.28 10.77
CA GLU A 42 -18.80 -12.33 9.53
C GLU A 42 -18.30 -11.31 8.50
N PHE A 43 -17.97 -10.10 8.93
CA PHE A 43 -17.36 -9.10 8.05
C PHE A 43 -16.01 -9.57 7.50
N TYR A 44 -15.18 -10.13 8.37
CA TYR A 44 -13.89 -10.66 7.97
C TYR A 44 -14.00 -11.84 7.01
N ALA A 45 -14.95 -12.76 7.25
CA ALA A 45 -15.21 -13.89 6.38
C ALA A 45 -15.62 -13.44 4.97
N ARG A 46 -16.57 -12.49 4.85
CA ARG A 46 -16.96 -11.90 3.55
C ARG A 46 -15.78 -11.25 2.83
N LYS A 47 -14.93 -10.53 3.58
CA LYS A 47 -13.73 -9.90 3.04
C LYS A 47 -12.74 -10.94 2.51
N ARG A 48 -12.54 -12.03 3.24
CA ARG A 48 -11.66 -13.13 2.83
C ARG A 48 -12.16 -13.84 1.57
N GLU A 49 -13.46 -13.92 1.34
CA GLU A 49 -14.04 -14.47 0.10
C GLU A 49 -13.82 -13.56 -1.12
N THR A 50 -13.69 -12.24 -0.89
CA THR A 50 -13.45 -11.26 -1.97
C THR A 50 -12.03 -11.37 -2.53
N TYR A 51 -11.08 -11.87 -1.73
CA TYR A 51 -9.66 -11.99 -2.09
C TYR A 51 -9.22 -13.45 -2.19
N THR A 52 -8.14 -13.70 -2.93
CA THR A 52 -7.51 -15.02 -2.96
C THR A 52 -6.91 -15.36 -1.58
N PRO A 53 -7.11 -16.58 -1.04
CA PRO A 53 -6.64 -16.96 0.30
C PRO A 53 -5.14 -16.73 0.54
N GLU A 54 -4.31 -16.95 -0.48
CA GLU A 54 -2.86 -16.78 -0.42
C GLU A 54 -2.47 -15.30 -0.26
N ILE A 55 -3.15 -14.39 -0.97
CA ILE A 55 -2.90 -12.95 -0.87
C ILE A 55 -3.31 -12.46 0.52
N MET A 56 -4.46 -12.92 1.04
CA MET A 56 -4.94 -12.51 2.35
C MET A 56 -3.96 -12.91 3.46
N VAL A 57 -3.45 -14.15 3.44
CA VAL A 57 -2.45 -14.61 4.43
C VAL A 57 -1.16 -13.78 4.37
N GLN A 58 -0.72 -13.40 3.17
CA GLN A 58 0.45 -12.53 3.02
C GLN A 58 0.19 -11.13 3.60
N ILE A 59 -1.00 -10.58 3.38
CA ILE A 59 -1.41 -9.28 3.93
C ILE A 59 -1.47 -9.34 5.46
N GLU A 60 -2.15 -10.34 6.03
CA GLU A 60 -2.24 -10.55 7.49
C GLU A 60 -0.83 -10.61 8.12
N LYS A 61 0.06 -11.40 7.52
CA LYS A 61 1.44 -11.55 7.99
C LYS A 61 2.22 -10.25 7.86
N ALA A 62 2.09 -9.55 6.73
CA ALA A 62 2.80 -8.30 6.49
C ALA A 62 2.37 -7.23 7.51
N ILE A 63 1.07 -7.06 7.73
CA ILE A 63 0.51 -6.11 8.71
C ILE A 63 0.99 -6.43 10.12
N LEU A 64 0.90 -7.71 10.54
CA LEU A 64 1.33 -8.12 11.87
C LEU A 64 2.81 -7.84 12.10
N LEU A 65 3.67 -8.25 11.17
CA LEU A 65 5.12 -8.07 11.30
C LEU A 65 5.51 -6.59 11.28
N GLN A 66 4.95 -5.80 10.36
CA GLN A 66 5.24 -4.37 10.28
C GLN A 66 4.81 -3.62 11.55
N THR A 67 3.62 -3.95 12.08
CA THR A 67 3.10 -3.34 13.31
C THR A 67 3.93 -3.76 14.52
N LEU A 68 4.31 -5.04 14.61
CA LEU A 68 5.17 -5.55 15.67
C LEU A 68 6.55 -4.88 15.65
N ASP A 69 7.19 -4.78 14.49
CA ASP A 69 8.51 -4.16 14.37
C ASP A 69 8.50 -2.67 14.76
N HIS A 70 7.43 -1.96 14.40
CA HIS A 70 7.25 -0.56 14.77
C HIS A 70 7.09 -0.41 16.30
N LEU A 71 6.13 -1.11 16.90
CA LEU A 71 5.84 -1.01 18.34
C LEU A 71 7.00 -1.53 19.19
N TRP A 72 7.69 -2.57 18.75
CA TRP A 72 8.85 -3.11 19.45
C TRP A 72 10.01 -2.10 19.48
N ARG A 73 10.24 -1.40 18.37
CA ARG A 73 11.26 -0.34 18.32
C ARG A 73 10.93 0.80 19.28
N GLU A 74 9.67 1.26 19.29
CA GLU A 74 9.21 2.28 20.23
C GLU A 74 9.32 1.82 21.69
N HIS A 75 8.99 0.55 21.96
CA HIS A 75 9.13 -0.03 23.29
C HIS A 75 10.59 -0.06 23.77
N ILE A 76 11.54 -0.46 22.92
CA ILE A 76 12.98 -0.44 23.27
C ILE A 76 13.42 0.98 23.64
N VAL A 77 13.04 1.98 22.86
CA VAL A 77 13.36 3.40 23.15
C VAL A 77 12.73 3.84 24.48
N THR A 78 11.48 3.46 24.72
CA THR A 78 10.77 3.80 25.97
C THR A 78 11.41 3.15 27.18
N VAL A 79 11.81 1.88 27.09
CA VAL A 79 12.49 1.14 28.16
C VAL A 79 13.89 1.71 28.43
N GLU A 80 14.60 2.18 27.40
CA GLU A 80 15.87 2.89 27.57
C GLU A 80 15.68 4.21 28.33
N HIS A 81 14.64 5.00 27.99
CA HIS A 81 14.31 6.22 28.75
C HIS A 81 13.92 5.90 30.19
N LEU A 82 13.13 4.85 30.42
CA LEU A 82 12.77 4.39 31.76
C LEU A 82 14.04 4.08 32.58
N ARG A 83 15.00 3.36 31.99
CA ARG A 83 16.27 3.02 32.63
C ARG A 83 17.06 4.26 33.05
N GLN A 84 17.05 5.32 32.25
CA GLN A 84 17.75 6.57 32.58
C GLN A 84 17.13 7.31 33.77
N VAL A 85 15.80 7.23 33.93
CA VAL A 85 15.06 8.00 34.95
C VAL A 85 14.83 7.21 36.24
N ILE A 86 14.88 5.86 36.21
CA ILE A 86 14.49 5.02 37.34
C ILE A 86 15.33 5.26 38.61
N HIS A 87 16.57 5.74 38.48
CA HIS A 87 17.41 6.07 39.61
C HIS A 87 16.81 7.17 40.51
N LEU A 88 15.95 8.05 39.96
CA LEU A 88 15.24 9.05 40.75
C LEU A 88 14.28 8.44 41.78
N ARG A 89 13.79 7.20 41.55
CA ARG A 89 12.95 6.48 42.52
C ARG A 89 13.72 6.11 43.79
N GLY A 90 15.05 6.00 43.69
CA GLY A 90 15.92 5.74 44.83
C GLY A 90 15.87 6.83 45.90
N TYR A 91 15.56 8.09 45.53
CA TYR A 91 15.34 9.17 46.51
C TYR A 91 14.11 8.91 47.40
N GLY A 92 13.14 8.13 46.93
CA GLY A 92 11.95 7.74 47.68
C GLY A 92 12.13 6.46 48.52
N GLN A 93 13.36 5.97 48.70
CA GLN A 93 13.67 4.69 49.39
C GLN A 93 13.02 3.45 48.75
N ARG A 94 12.58 3.56 47.49
CA ARG A 94 12.08 2.43 46.70
C ARG A 94 13.24 1.82 45.93
N ASP A 95 13.27 0.48 45.84
CA ASP A 95 14.32 -0.22 45.09
C ASP A 95 14.15 0.03 43.58
N PRO A 96 15.09 0.75 42.92
CA PRO A 96 14.98 1.09 41.50
C PRO A 96 14.88 -0.14 40.60
N LEU A 97 15.49 -1.26 40.98
CA LEU A 97 15.48 -2.47 40.16
C LEU A 97 14.09 -3.11 40.09
N ASN A 98 13.36 -3.10 41.21
CA ASN A 98 12.01 -3.66 41.24
C ASN A 98 11.01 -2.75 40.51
N GLU A 99 11.10 -1.43 40.72
CA GLU A 99 10.28 -0.47 39.98
C GLU A 99 10.52 -0.55 38.47
N TYR A 100 11.77 -0.68 38.02
CA TYR A 100 12.09 -0.89 36.60
C TYR A 100 11.39 -2.12 36.02
N LYS A 101 11.40 -3.25 36.74
CA LYS A 101 10.75 -4.49 36.29
C LYS A 101 9.23 -4.34 36.22
N THR A 102 8.61 -3.73 37.24
CA THR A 102 7.16 -3.55 37.30
C THR A 102 6.68 -2.55 36.25
N GLU A 103 7.30 -1.38 36.14
CA GLU A 103 6.97 -0.37 35.13
C GLU A 103 7.28 -0.90 33.72
N GLY A 104 8.42 -1.54 33.52
CA GLY A 104 8.81 -2.14 32.23
C GLY A 104 7.85 -3.24 31.76
N PHE A 105 7.38 -4.10 32.66
CA PHE A 105 6.39 -5.12 32.33
C PHE A 105 5.02 -4.50 31.99
N THR A 106 4.59 -3.47 32.72
CA THR A 106 3.35 -2.73 32.43
C THR A 106 3.38 -2.11 31.03
N LEU A 107 4.52 -1.52 30.65
CA LEU A 107 4.73 -0.98 29.30
C LEU A 107 4.71 -2.07 28.23
N PHE A 108 5.22 -3.26 28.52
CA PHE A 108 5.17 -4.39 27.61
C PHE A 108 3.74 -4.91 27.41
N GLU A 109 2.95 -5.06 28.48
CA GLU A 109 1.54 -5.46 28.38
C GLU A 109 0.71 -4.44 27.58
N ALA A 110 0.96 -3.14 27.79
CA ALA A 110 0.36 -2.07 27.01
C ALA A 110 0.75 -2.17 25.52
N MET A 111 2.02 -2.42 25.21
CA MET A 111 2.49 -2.62 23.84
C MET A 111 1.80 -3.80 23.16
N ILE A 112 1.67 -4.95 23.82
CA ILE A 112 0.99 -6.13 23.26
C ILE A 112 -0.49 -5.85 23.04
N SER A 113 -1.14 -5.11 23.94
CA SER A 113 -2.54 -4.70 23.78
C SER A 113 -2.71 -3.78 22.57
N HIS A 114 -1.81 -2.80 22.42
CA HIS A 114 -1.80 -1.88 21.28
C HIS A 114 -1.49 -2.60 19.96
N LEU A 115 -0.59 -3.58 19.97
CA LEU A 115 -0.31 -4.43 18.81
C LEU A 115 -1.56 -5.15 18.32
N ARG A 116 -2.33 -5.75 19.23
CA ARG A 116 -3.59 -6.44 18.89
C ARG A 116 -4.60 -5.47 18.30
N GLU A 117 -4.82 -4.33 18.94
CA GLU A 117 -5.76 -3.31 18.49
C GLU A 117 -5.41 -2.76 17.10
N MET A 118 -4.14 -2.36 16.90
CA MET A 118 -3.66 -1.83 15.63
C MET A 118 -3.71 -2.87 14.50
N THR A 119 -3.30 -4.11 14.78
CA THR A 119 -3.31 -5.18 13.79
C THR A 119 -4.74 -5.50 13.36
N THR A 120 -5.65 -5.70 14.31
CA THR A 120 -7.06 -5.95 13.99
C THR A 120 -7.68 -4.78 13.24
N GLY A 121 -7.46 -3.54 13.67
CA GLY A 121 -8.01 -2.37 13.00
C GLY A 121 -7.50 -2.16 11.58
N GLN A 122 -6.21 -2.36 11.34
CA GLN A 122 -5.63 -2.29 10.00
C GLN A 122 -6.19 -3.39 9.08
N ILE A 123 -6.26 -4.63 9.57
CA ILE A 123 -6.82 -5.76 8.80
C ILE A 123 -8.28 -5.49 8.42
N MET A 124 -9.08 -4.93 9.33
CA MET A 124 -10.48 -4.59 9.05
C MET A 124 -10.62 -3.47 8.01
N ARG A 125 -9.72 -2.47 8.02
CA ARG A 125 -9.74 -1.31 7.11
C ARG A 125 -9.09 -1.51 5.75
N VAL A 126 -8.22 -2.50 5.56
CA VAL A 126 -7.49 -2.67 4.30
C VAL A 126 -8.43 -2.89 3.12
N GLU A 127 -8.39 -2.00 2.13
CA GLU A 127 -9.05 -2.20 0.84
C GLU A 127 -7.96 -2.32 -0.22
N LEU A 128 -7.90 -3.47 -0.90
CA LEU A 128 -6.94 -3.65 -1.97
C LEU A 128 -7.51 -2.95 -3.21
N GLN A 129 -6.93 -1.82 -3.58
CA GLN A 129 -7.17 -1.25 -4.89
C GLN A 129 -6.54 -2.20 -5.91
N SER A 130 -7.36 -2.99 -6.59
CA SER A 130 -6.95 -3.58 -7.86
C SER A 130 -6.58 -2.40 -8.76
N GLN A 131 -5.33 -2.34 -9.24
CA GLN A 131 -5.00 -1.36 -10.26
C GLN A 131 -6.07 -1.44 -11.36
N PRO A 132 -6.61 -0.30 -11.83
CA PRO A 132 -7.55 -0.33 -12.93
C PRO A 132 -6.90 -1.12 -14.07
N PRO A 133 -7.64 -2.04 -14.73
CA PRO A 133 -7.11 -2.76 -15.86
C PRO A 133 -6.47 -1.76 -16.83
N GLU A 134 -5.30 -2.11 -17.37
CA GLU A 134 -4.51 -1.27 -18.26
C GLU A 134 -5.34 -0.76 -19.47
N ASP A 135 -6.46 -1.43 -19.77
CA ASP A 135 -7.52 -1.04 -20.72
C ASP A 135 -8.27 0.27 -20.40
N LEU A 136 -8.11 0.87 -19.21
CA LEU A 136 -8.68 2.18 -18.85
C LEU A 136 -7.69 3.33 -19.02
N LEU A 137 -6.43 3.04 -19.34
CA LEU A 137 -5.54 4.06 -19.89
C LEU A 137 -6.01 4.32 -21.32
N PRO A 138 -6.32 5.57 -21.71
CA PRO A 138 -6.55 5.87 -23.11
C PRO A 138 -5.32 5.40 -23.88
N ASP A 139 -5.53 4.63 -24.95
CA ASP A 139 -4.47 4.25 -25.88
C ASP A 139 -3.61 5.49 -26.15
N GLU A 140 -2.28 5.37 -26.07
CA GLU A 140 -1.38 6.50 -26.34
C GLU A 140 -1.66 7.15 -27.71
N ASP A 141 -2.32 6.41 -28.61
CA ASP A 141 -2.76 6.82 -29.93
C ASP A 141 -4.01 7.76 -29.93
N GLU A 142 -4.81 7.80 -28.86
CA GLU A 142 -6.00 8.68 -28.73
C GLU A 142 -5.74 9.95 -27.92
N LEU A 143 -4.56 10.10 -27.31
CA LEU A 143 -4.22 11.32 -26.59
C LEU A 143 -4.11 12.49 -27.58
N PRO A 144 -4.84 13.60 -27.36
CA PRO A 144 -4.72 14.77 -28.21
C PRO A 144 -3.28 15.28 -28.17
N MET A 145 -2.73 15.58 -29.35
CA MET A 145 -1.37 16.09 -29.53
C MET A 145 -1.08 17.21 -28.54
N MET A 146 -0.15 16.99 -27.61
CA MET A 146 0.27 17.97 -26.60
C MET A 146 0.68 19.27 -27.30
N ARG A 147 -0.10 20.33 -27.09
CA ARG A 147 0.26 21.69 -27.53
C ARG A 147 1.08 22.33 -26.43
N ALA A 148 2.32 22.67 -26.75
CA ALA A 148 3.12 23.52 -25.88
C ALA A 148 2.45 24.91 -25.87
N HIS A 149 2.12 25.39 -24.68
CA HIS A 149 1.66 26.75 -24.42
C HIS A 149 2.64 27.37 -23.43
N HIS A 150 3.16 28.56 -23.74
CA HIS A 150 4.04 29.32 -22.87
C HIS A 150 3.54 30.76 -22.88
N ILE A 151 2.67 31.05 -21.91
CA ILE A 151 2.10 32.39 -21.71
C ILE A 151 3.14 33.22 -20.97
N ASP A 152 3.66 34.26 -21.61
CA ASP A 152 4.54 35.23 -20.95
C ASP A 152 3.72 36.03 -19.91
N PRO A 153 4.10 36.00 -18.61
CA PRO A 153 3.39 36.69 -17.55
C PRO A 153 3.41 38.22 -17.65
N THR A 154 4.23 38.78 -18.55
CA THR A 154 4.44 40.23 -18.70
C THR A 154 3.62 40.81 -19.86
N THR A 155 3.44 40.06 -20.93
CA THR A 155 2.75 40.49 -22.16
C THR A 155 1.41 39.80 -22.36
N GLY A 156 1.16 38.68 -21.67
CA GLY A 156 -0.06 37.88 -21.80
C GLY A 156 -0.20 37.19 -23.16
N GLN A 157 0.87 37.16 -23.95
CA GLN A 157 0.92 36.51 -25.27
C GLN A 157 1.54 35.12 -25.14
N ASP A 158 1.10 34.20 -25.99
CA ASP A 158 1.61 32.83 -26.04
C ASP A 158 2.78 32.78 -27.02
N ASP A 159 4.01 32.73 -26.49
CA ASP A 159 5.24 32.85 -27.28
C ASP A 159 5.50 31.66 -28.20
N VAL A 160 4.79 30.55 -27.98
CA VAL A 160 4.87 29.32 -28.78
C VAL A 160 3.75 29.20 -29.82
N GLY A 161 2.80 30.14 -29.83
CA GLY A 161 1.58 30.08 -30.64
C GLY A 161 1.70 30.49 -32.12
N GLU A 162 2.73 31.25 -32.51
CA GLU A 162 2.76 31.90 -33.84
C GLU A 162 3.96 31.59 -34.75
N GLY A 163 4.94 30.76 -34.34
CA GLY A 163 6.25 30.80 -35.03
C GLY A 163 7.09 29.53 -35.16
N LEU A 164 6.63 28.34 -34.80
CA LEU A 164 7.43 27.10 -34.91
C LEU A 164 6.68 25.98 -35.65
N LEU A 165 6.30 26.28 -36.90
CA LEU A 165 6.22 25.25 -37.93
C LEU A 165 7.66 24.77 -38.22
N PHE A 166 7.88 23.46 -38.22
CA PHE A 166 9.14 22.73 -38.45
C PHE A 166 9.96 22.33 -37.21
N ALA A 167 9.34 21.54 -36.34
CA ALA A 167 9.90 20.22 -36.05
C ALA A 167 8.93 19.16 -36.55
N GLN A 168 8.85 19.01 -37.88
CA GLN A 168 8.40 17.73 -38.43
C GLN A 168 9.40 16.70 -37.91
N ALA A 169 9.04 16.00 -36.82
CA ALA A 169 9.60 14.69 -36.58
C ALA A 169 9.49 13.94 -37.92
N PRO A 170 10.59 13.36 -38.42
CA PRO A 170 10.55 12.72 -39.73
C PRO A 170 9.37 11.74 -39.71
N PRO A 171 8.56 11.65 -40.79
CA PRO A 171 7.52 10.65 -40.84
C PRO A 171 8.18 9.33 -40.46
N ARG A 172 7.70 8.67 -39.39
CA ARG A 172 8.12 7.31 -39.06
C ARG A 172 7.97 6.57 -40.37
N LYS A 173 9.10 6.29 -41.03
CA LYS A 173 9.12 5.52 -42.26
C LYS A 173 8.28 4.30 -41.94
N ILE A 174 7.16 4.15 -42.65
CA ILE A 174 6.45 2.88 -42.77
C ILE A 174 7.57 1.86 -42.89
N LYS A 175 7.74 1.01 -41.87
CA LYS A 175 8.83 0.02 -41.86
C LYS A 175 8.65 -0.75 -43.15
N ALA A 176 9.58 -0.55 -44.10
CA ALA A 176 9.67 -1.39 -45.28
C ALA A 176 9.60 -2.84 -44.79
N ALA A 177 8.74 -3.65 -45.41
CA ALA A 177 8.48 -5.01 -44.99
C ALA A 177 9.82 -5.71 -44.71
N VAL A 178 10.11 -5.96 -43.43
CA VAL A 178 11.36 -6.59 -43.01
C VAL A 178 11.25 -8.05 -43.43
N ASN A 179 12.03 -8.46 -44.42
CA ASN A 179 11.99 -9.84 -44.89
C ASN A 179 12.78 -10.71 -43.91
N PRO A 180 12.16 -11.70 -43.25
CA PRO A 180 12.85 -12.59 -42.30
C PRO A 180 14.03 -13.37 -42.89
N GLU A 181 14.11 -13.50 -44.21
CA GLU A 181 15.15 -14.27 -44.89
C GLU A 181 16.33 -13.41 -45.40
N ASP A 182 16.22 -12.08 -45.40
CA ASP A 182 17.26 -11.17 -45.90
C ASP A 182 17.76 -10.21 -44.80
N PRO A 183 18.96 -10.48 -44.22
CA PRO A 183 19.55 -9.67 -43.15
C PRO A 183 19.81 -8.20 -43.51
N THR A 184 19.92 -7.88 -44.80
CA THR A 184 20.17 -6.49 -45.25
C THR A 184 18.95 -5.60 -45.08
N THR A 185 17.76 -6.20 -44.95
CA THR A 185 16.48 -5.50 -44.79
C THR A 185 16.12 -5.22 -43.32
N TRP A 186 16.86 -5.78 -42.36
CA TRP A 186 16.52 -5.75 -40.92
C TRP A 186 16.82 -4.40 -40.23
N GLY A 187 17.65 -3.56 -40.83
CA GLY A 187 18.02 -2.26 -40.27
C GLY A 187 18.74 -2.35 -38.91
N LYS A 188 18.60 -1.31 -38.08
CA LYS A 188 19.18 -1.28 -36.71
C LYS A 188 18.25 -2.02 -35.74
N VAL A 189 18.53 -3.30 -35.51
CA VAL A 189 17.82 -4.15 -34.53
C VAL A 189 18.47 -3.98 -33.15
N GLY A 190 17.68 -3.71 -32.11
CA GLY A 190 18.18 -3.63 -30.75
C GLY A 190 18.64 -5.00 -30.24
N ARG A 191 19.72 -5.03 -29.44
CA ARG A 191 20.35 -6.27 -28.96
C ARG A 191 19.39 -7.19 -28.18
N ASN A 192 18.38 -6.63 -27.51
CA ASN A 192 17.39 -7.38 -26.74
C ASN A 192 16.03 -7.55 -27.45
N ASP A 193 15.85 -6.97 -28.64
CA ASP A 193 14.60 -7.06 -29.40
C ASP A 193 14.40 -8.47 -29.97
N ALA A 194 13.16 -8.80 -30.34
CA ALA A 194 12.86 -10.04 -31.04
C ALA A 194 13.64 -10.09 -32.36
N CYS A 195 14.30 -11.22 -32.64
CA CYS A 195 15.10 -11.36 -33.84
C CYS A 195 14.21 -11.31 -35.10
N PRO A 196 14.51 -10.46 -36.11
CA PRO A 196 13.66 -10.31 -37.29
C PRO A 196 13.58 -11.54 -38.21
N CYS A 197 14.43 -12.55 -37.98
CA CYS A 197 14.43 -13.81 -38.71
C CYS A 197 13.27 -14.76 -38.36
N GLY A 198 12.35 -14.34 -37.48
CA GLY A 198 11.20 -15.17 -37.07
C GLY A 198 11.52 -16.30 -36.08
N SER A 199 12.75 -16.38 -35.56
CA SER A 199 13.18 -17.45 -34.64
C SER A 199 12.57 -17.39 -33.23
N GLY A 200 11.83 -16.33 -32.90
CA GLY A 200 11.23 -16.11 -31.58
C GLY A 200 12.23 -15.82 -30.44
N LYS A 201 13.54 -15.82 -30.71
CA LYS A 201 14.61 -15.52 -29.74
C LYS A 201 14.99 -14.04 -29.79
N LYS A 202 15.53 -13.51 -28.68
CA LYS A 202 16.11 -12.15 -28.66
C LYS A 202 17.33 -12.09 -29.60
N PHE A 203 17.56 -10.95 -30.26
CA PHE A 203 18.61 -10.78 -31.28
C PHE A 203 20.00 -11.23 -30.79
N LYS A 204 20.39 -10.88 -29.55
CA LYS A 204 21.65 -11.32 -28.93
C LYS A 204 21.84 -12.83 -28.75
N HIS A 205 20.77 -13.61 -28.80
CA HIS A 205 20.77 -15.07 -28.66
C HIS A 205 20.52 -15.78 -30.00
N CYS A 206 20.51 -15.02 -31.09
CA CYS A 206 20.33 -15.51 -32.45
C CYS A 206 21.40 -14.86 -33.35
N HIS A 207 21.02 -14.02 -34.31
CA HIS A 207 21.95 -13.41 -35.28
C HIS A 207 22.90 -12.34 -34.70
N GLY A 208 22.64 -11.87 -33.47
CA GLY A 208 23.54 -10.98 -32.71
C GLY A 208 24.34 -11.69 -31.62
N ALA A 209 24.37 -13.04 -31.65
CA ALA A 209 25.26 -13.82 -30.79
C ALA A 209 26.69 -13.67 -31.32
N TYR A 210 27.58 -13.13 -30.50
CA TYR A 210 29.01 -13.21 -30.77
C TYR A 210 29.44 -14.68 -30.58
N VAL A 211 30.03 -15.27 -31.62
CA VAL A 211 30.83 -16.49 -31.47
C VAL A 211 32.15 -16.12 -30.79
#